data_AF-A0AAN8IX77-F1
#
_entry.id   AF-A0AAN8IX77-F1
#
_cell.length_a   1.000
_cell.length_b   1.000
_cell.length_c   1.000
_cell.angle_alpha   90.00
_cell.angle_beta   90.00
_cell.angle_gamma   90.00
#
_symmetry.space_group_name_H-M   'P 1'
#
loop_
_entity.id
_entity.type
_entity.pdbx_description
1 polymer ?
#
loop_
_entity_poly.entity_id
_entity_poly.type
_entity_poly.pdbx_seq_one_letter_code
_entity_poly.pdbx_strand_id
1 'polypeptide(L)'
;MTTFQIPGLDYGSGESSPEPEEDPVENHMCIDCYSIAMKIVQQTKGTPLADKYLAVHELSSEEIVLFGNALKETDIDPEGDDFIHCDRCNCYYRASCKEHPLFWVKDREPSKNSKPEDRARMTAPAFISIKTSSIPNAGLGAFAEACIPVGMVFGPYQGILIDDASEAEKDGYCWELRSRTGPHFIDGSNTQYSNWMRYINSSRREF
;
A
#
# COMPACT_ATOMS: atom_id res chain seq x y z
N MET A 1 -20.94 38.44 47.61
CA MET A 1 -22.03 37.69 48.26
C MET A 1 -21.45 36.38 48.73
N THR A 2 -21.25 36.23 50.03
CA THR A 2 -20.61 35.08 50.66
C THR A 2 -21.65 33.99 50.89
N THR A 3 -21.47 32.82 50.30
CA THR A 3 -22.34 31.65 50.46
C THR A 3 -22.20 31.07 51.87
N PHE A 4 -23.32 30.97 52.58
CA PHE A 4 -23.40 30.29 53.88
C PHE A 4 -23.35 28.78 53.67
N GLN A 5 -22.36 28.10 54.26
CA GLN A 5 -22.33 26.64 54.36
C GLN A 5 -22.80 26.20 55.75
N ILE A 6 -23.79 25.31 55.78
CA ILE A 6 -24.34 24.71 57.00
C ILE A 6 -23.45 23.52 57.40
N PRO A 7 -22.91 23.48 58.63
CA PRO A 7 -22.13 22.34 59.11
C PRO A 7 -22.99 21.07 59.21
N GLY A 8 -22.57 19.99 58.53
CA GLY A 8 -23.21 18.67 58.60
C GLY A 8 -23.95 18.22 57.34
N LEU A 9 -23.96 19.02 56.27
CA LEU A 9 -24.43 18.59 54.95
C LEU A 9 -23.21 18.27 54.07
N ASP A 10 -23.09 17.01 53.68
CA ASP A 10 -22.14 16.58 52.65
C ASP A 10 -22.60 17.16 51.31
N TYR A 11 -21.92 18.21 50.86
CA TYR A 11 -22.09 18.72 49.51
C TYR A 11 -21.26 17.81 48.61
N GLY A 12 -21.86 16.67 48.23
CA GLY A 12 -21.26 15.69 47.34
C GLY A 12 -20.63 16.38 46.14
N SER A 13 -19.30 16.41 46.11
CA SER A 13 -18.53 16.78 44.93
C SER A 13 -18.89 15.75 43.87
N GLY A 14 -19.52 16.21 42.78
CA GLY A 14 -20.15 15.36 41.79
C GLY A 14 -19.28 14.18 41.38
N GLU A 15 -19.85 12.98 41.52
CA GLU A 15 -19.38 11.82 40.77
C GLU A 15 -19.43 12.21 39.29
N SER A 16 -18.26 12.46 38.70
CA SER A 16 -18.09 12.41 37.27
C SER A 16 -18.65 11.06 36.84
N SER A 17 -19.76 11.07 36.11
CA SER A 17 -20.25 9.85 35.48
C SER A 17 -19.07 9.21 34.74
N PRO A 18 -18.78 7.92 34.93
CA PRO A 18 -17.75 7.27 34.14
C PRO A 18 -18.11 7.52 32.67
N GLU A 19 -17.17 8.07 31.91
CA GLU A 19 -17.31 8.11 30.46
C GLU A 19 -17.65 6.70 30.01
N PRO A 20 -18.65 6.51 29.13
CA PRO A 20 -19.01 5.17 28.69
C PRO A 20 -17.75 4.50 28.15
N GLU A 21 -17.37 3.35 28.71
CA GLU A 21 -16.29 2.55 28.18
C GLU A 21 -16.64 2.25 26.72
N GLU A 22 -15.94 2.90 25.78
CA GLU A 22 -16.13 2.62 24.36
C GLU A 22 -15.76 1.16 24.12
N ASP A 23 -16.68 0.40 23.53
CA ASP A 23 -16.41 -0.99 23.21
C ASP A 23 -15.14 -1.06 22.34
N PRO A 24 -14.21 -2.00 22.65
CA PRO A 24 -12.96 -2.09 21.91
C PRO A 24 -13.22 -2.28 20.42
N VAL A 25 -12.55 -1.47 19.58
CA VAL A 25 -12.68 -1.51 18.12
C VAL A 25 -11.57 -2.35 17.51
N GLU A 26 -11.89 -3.14 16.49
CA GLU A 26 -10.95 -3.83 15.62
C GLU A 26 -10.96 -3.21 14.22
N ASN A 27 -9.78 -3.13 13.59
CA ASN A 27 -9.58 -2.48 12.30
C ASN A 27 -9.07 -3.52 11.30
N HIS A 28 -9.75 -3.65 10.16
CA HIS A 28 -9.38 -4.60 9.12
C HIS A 28 -9.15 -3.89 7.80
N MET A 29 -8.03 -4.19 7.15
CA MET A 29 -7.88 -4.00 5.72
C MET A 29 -8.58 -5.15 5.01
N CYS A 30 -9.55 -4.81 4.17
CA CYS A 30 -10.41 -5.75 3.49
C CYS A 30 -10.45 -5.47 1.99
N ILE A 31 -10.77 -6.51 1.23
CA ILE A 31 -11.30 -6.37 -0.12
C ILE A 31 -12.82 -6.30 -0.02
N ASP A 32 -13.43 -5.24 -0.55
CA ASP A 32 -14.88 -5.20 -0.79
C ASP A 32 -15.19 -5.94 -2.09
N CYS A 33 -15.81 -7.11 -1.97
CA CYS A 33 -16.10 -8.02 -3.07
C CYS A 33 -17.09 -7.44 -4.09
N TYR A 34 -17.88 -6.42 -3.73
CA TYR A 34 -18.81 -5.79 -4.67
C TYR A 34 -18.16 -4.68 -5.48
N SER A 35 -17.39 -3.81 -4.84
CA SER A 35 -16.70 -2.72 -5.54
C SER A 35 -15.34 -3.12 -6.11
N ILE A 36 -14.84 -4.31 -5.72
CA ILE A 36 -13.51 -4.83 -6.05
C ILE A 36 -12.44 -3.78 -5.73
N ALA A 37 -12.46 -3.29 -4.50
CA ALA A 37 -11.55 -2.27 -4.00
C ALA A 37 -11.12 -2.55 -2.57
N MET A 38 -9.93 -2.07 -2.21
CA MET A 38 -9.45 -2.07 -0.83
C MET A 38 -10.30 -1.13 0.03
N LYS A 39 -10.63 -1.57 1.25
CA LYS A 39 -11.42 -0.83 2.24
C LYS A 39 -10.87 -1.08 3.64
N ILE A 40 -10.86 -0.05 4.47
CA ILE A 40 -10.67 -0.20 5.91
C ILE A 40 -12.06 -0.36 6.54
N VAL A 41 -12.24 -1.44 7.30
CA VAL A 41 -13.48 -1.73 8.05
C VAL A 41 -13.17 -1.65 9.53
N GLN A 42 -13.83 -0.74 10.24
CA GLN A 42 -13.74 -0.59 11.69
C GLN A 42 -15.04 -1.07 12.30
N GLN A 43 -14.96 -1.98 13.27
CA GLN A 43 -16.13 -2.57 13.92
C GLN A 43 -15.83 -2.94 15.37
N THR A 44 -16.86 -3.17 16.16
CA THR A 44 -16.71 -3.64 17.55
C THR A 44 -16.04 -5.00 17.57
N LYS A 45 -15.04 -5.17 18.45
CA LYS A 45 -14.23 -6.37 18.57
C LYS A 45 -15.10 -7.62 18.74
N GLY A 46 -14.82 -8.64 17.94
CA GLY A 46 -15.58 -9.90 17.95
C GLY A 46 -16.88 -9.87 17.14
N THR A 47 -17.22 -8.75 16.50
CA THR A 47 -18.30 -8.71 15.51
C THR A 47 -17.83 -9.39 14.22
N PRO A 48 -18.58 -10.34 13.64
CA PRO A 48 -18.21 -10.92 12.36
C PRO A 48 -18.18 -9.87 11.25
N LEU A 49 -17.15 -9.90 10.40
CA LEU A 49 -17.13 -9.11 9.17
C LEU A 49 -18.30 -9.52 8.27
N ALA A 50 -18.96 -8.54 7.66
CA ALA A 50 -20.00 -8.81 6.67
C ALA A 50 -19.44 -9.63 5.49
N ASP A 51 -20.24 -10.57 4.95
CA ASP A 51 -19.83 -11.52 3.89
C ASP A 51 -19.27 -10.87 2.60
N LYS A 52 -19.55 -9.58 2.39
CA LYS A 52 -19.00 -8.81 1.27
C LYS A 52 -17.54 -8.38 1.46
N TYR A 53 -16.97 -8.57 2.64
CA TYR A 53 -15.60 -8.18 2.97
C TYR A 53 -14.73 -9.41 3.17
N LEU A 54 -13.62 -9.46 2.43
CA LEU A 54 -12.55 -10.42 2.65
C LEU A 54 -11.40 -9.71 3.38
N ALA A 55 -11.19 -10.03 4.66
CA ALA A 55 -10.04 -9.51 5.41
C ALA A 55 -8.73 -10.01 4.80
N VAL A 56 -7.81 -9.08 4.54
CA VAL A 56 -6.45 -9.39 4.09
C VAL A 56 -5.41 -9.09 5.15
N HIS A 57 -5.70 -8.18 6.08
CA HIS A 57 -4.79 -7.79 7.15
C HIS A 57 -5.56 -7.12 8.30
N GLU A 58 -5.27 -7.50 9.54
CA GLU A 58 -5.71 -6.77 10.73
C GLU A 58 -4.74 -5.62 10.99
N LEU A 59 -5.28 -4.41 11.18
CA LEU A 59 -4.51 -3.19 11.38
C LEU A 59 -4.43 -2.86 12.87
N SER A 60 -3.21 -2.59 13.35
CA SER A 60 -3.00 -2.10 14.71
C SER A 60 -3.51 -0.66 14.88
N SER A 61 -3.67 -0.24 16.14
CA SER A 61 -4.04 1.14 16.48
C SER A 61 -2.98 2.16 16.02
N GLU A 62 -1.70 1.75 15.96
CA GLU A 62 -0.62 2.59 15.45
C GLU A 62 -0.68 2.72 13.92
N GLU A 63 -0.97 1.62 13.23
CA GLU A 63 -1.09 1.61 11.76
C GLU A 63 -2.28 2.45 11.30
N ILE A 64 -3.45 2.27 11.92
CA ILE A 64 -4.68 2.97 11.51
C ILE A 64 -4.56 4.49 11.65
N VAL A 65 -3.80 4.97 12.65
CA VAL A 65 -3.55 6.40 12.86
C VAL A 65 -2.75 7.02 11.72
N LEU A 66 -1.98 6.24 10.96
CA LEU A 66 -1.22 6.75 9.80
C LEU A 66 -2.12 7.01 8.57
N PHE A 67 -3.29 6.37 8.49
CA PHE A 67 -4.21 6.51 7.36
C PHE A 67 -5.07 7.77 7.47
N GLY A 68 -5.26 8.47 6.35
CA GLY A 68 -6.21 9.58 6.25
C GLY A 68 -5.70 10.93 6.74
N ASN A 69 -4.48 11.00 7.28
CA ASN A 69 -3.83 12.28 7.61
C ASN A 69 -3.38 12.97 6.31
N ALA A 70 -4.26 13.80 5.75
CA ALA A 70 -3.96 14.59 4.57
C ALA A 70 -2.85 15.60 4.87
N LEU A 71 -1.87 15.66 3.98
CA LEU A 71 -0.81 16.65 4.01
C LEU A 71 -1.34 18.02 3.59
N LYS A 72 -0.85 19.06 4.27
CA LYS A 72 -1.05 20.43 3.80
C LYS A 72 -0.11 20.70 2.64
N GLU A 73 -0.51 21.58 1.74
CA GLU A 73 0.31 21.96 0.58
C GLU A 73 1.69 22.52 0.99
N THR A 74 1.78 23.18 2.15
CA THR A 74 3.05 23.66 2.72
C THR A 74 4.01 22.57 3.16
N ASP A 75 3.49 21.37 3.43
CA ASP A 75 4.24 20.23 3.97
C ASP A 75 4.67 19.26 2.84
N ILE A 76 4.33 19.59 1.60
CA ILE A 76 4.66 18.83 0.39
C ILE A 76 5.90 19.47 -0.23
N ASP A 77 7.02 18.76 -0.16
CA ASP A 77 8.22 19.12 -0.92
C ASP A 77 7.98 18.83 -2.40
N PRO A 78 7.97 19.84 -3.31
CA PRO A 78 7.74 19.61 -4.73
C PRO A 78 8.78 18.66 -5.36
N GLU A 79 9.98 18.59 -4.77
CA GLU A 79 11.07 17.73 -5.22
C GLU A 79 11.14 16.41 -4.45
N GLY A 80 10.34 16.25 -3.37
CA GLY A 80 10.26 15.04 -2.55
C GLY A 80 9.20 14.06 -3.06
N ASP A 81 9.41 12.77 -2.80
CA ASP A 81 8.56 11.64 -3.23
C ASP A 81 8.04 10.80 -2.05
N ASP A 82 8.06 11.37 -0.84
CA ASP A 82 7.70 10.71 0.41
C ASP A 82 6.18 10.80 0.73
N PHE A 83 5.36 11.00 -0.30
CA PHE A 83 3.93 11.15 -0.23
C PHE A 83 3.21 10.44 -1.38
N ILE A 84 1.94 10.14 -1.15
CA ILE A 84 1.07 9.44 -2.09
C ILE A 84 -0.16 10.28 -2.36
N HIS A 85 -0.49 10.44 -3.63
CA HIS A 85 -1.70 11.11 -4.08
C HIS A 85 -2.87 10.13 -4.16
N CYS A 86 -4.05 10.58 -3.72
CA CYS A 86 -5.30 9.86 -3.94
C CYS A 86 -6.13 10.63 -4.97
N ASP A 87 -6.28 10.07 -6.17
CA ASP A 87 -7.02 10.70 -7.27
C ASP A 87 -8.48 11.02 -6.92
N ARG A 88 -9.11 10.18 -6.10
CA ARG A 88 -10.54 10.31 -5.76
C ARG A 88 -10.81 11.42 -4.75
N CYS A 89 -9.92 11.60 -3.78
CA CYS A 89 -10.04 12.65 -2.76
C CYS A 89 -9.29 13.93 -3.18
N ASN A 90 -8.41 13.83 -4.17
CA ASN A 90 -7.50 14.88 -4.61
C ASN A 90 -6.67 15.46 -3.45
N CYS A 91 -6.09 14.57 -2.63
CA CYS A 91 -5.25 14.93 -1.49
C CYS A 91 -4.00 14.05 -1.45
N TYR A 92 -2.95 14.56 -0.82
CA TYR A 92 -1.71 13.85 -0.57
C TYR A 92 -1.65 13.31 0.86
N TYR A 93 -1.06 12.13 1.04
CA TYR A 93 -0.94 11.43 2.32
C TYR A 93 0.47 10.86 2.48
N ARG A 94 0.96 10.70 3.72
CA ARG A 94 2.25 10.00 3.95
C ARG A 94 2.15 8.49 3.78
N ALA A 95 1.10 7.88 4.32
CA ALA A 95 0.85 6.45 4.20
C ALA A 95 -0.19 6.17 3.11
N SER A 96 -1.44 6.58 3.33
CA SER A 96 -2.52 6.39 2.37
C SER A 96 -3.77 7.15 2.78
N CYS A 97 -4.67 7.40 1.83
CA CYS A 97 -6.04 7.80 2.10
C CYS A 97 -6.75 6.71 2.93
N LYS A 98 -7.61 7.10 3.89
CA LYS A 98 -8.39 6.16 4.70
C LYS A 98 -9.63 5.63 3.98
N GLU A 99 -10.26 6.47 3.14
CA GLU A 99 -11.43 6.11 2.33
C GLU A 99 -11.06 5.25 1.10
N HIS A 100 -9.84 5.44 0.59
CA HIS A 100 -9.28 4.75 -0.57
C HIS A 100 -7.91 4.18 -0.22
N PRO A 101 -7.85 3.19 0.69
CA PRO A 101 -6.60 2.68 1.22
C PRO A 101 -5.78 1.96 0.16
N LEU A 102 -4.47 2.09 0.27
CA LEU A 102 -3.50 1.33 -0.48
C LEU A 102 -2.99 0.15 0.34
N PHE A 103 -2.82 -1.00 -0.33
CA PHE A 103 -2.32 -2.23 0.28
C PHE A 103 -1.12 -2.75 -0.51
N TRP A 104 0.03 -2.81 0.15
CA TRP A 104 1.28 -3.28 -0.45
C TRP A 104 1.31 -4.80 -0.50
N VAL A 105 1.27 -5.33 -1.71
CA VAL A 105 1.42 -6.76 -1.95
C VAL A 105 2.90 -7.11 -1.86
N LYS A 106 3.24 -7.97 -0.91
CA LYS A 106 4.61 -8.48 -0.78
C LYS A 106 4.93 -9.44 -1.92
N ASP A 107 6.10 -9.24 -2.51
CA ASP A 107 6.71 -10.24 -3.38
C ASP A 107 6.87 -11.57 -2.63
N ARG A 108 6.77 -12.69 -3.36
CA ARG A 108 7.07 -14.00 -2.79
C ARG A 108 8.58 -14.15 -2.61
N GLU A 109 8.97 -14.87 -1.57
CA GLU A 109 10.36 -15.26 -1.39
C GLU A 109 10.66 -16.54 -2.20
N PRO A 110 11.63 -16.50 -3.14
CA PRO A 110 12.08 -17.70 -3.82
C PRO A 110 12.67 -18.71 -2.83
N SER A 111 12.42 -20.01 -3.05
CA SER A 111 13.02 -21.06 -2.23
C SER A 111 14.55 -21.04 -2.35
N LYS A 112 15.27 -21.37 -1.27
CA LYS A 112 16.74 -21.47 -1.23
C LYS A 112 17.32 -22.46 -2.26
N ASN A 113 16.50 -23.41 -2.72
CA ASN A 113 16.89 -24.40 -3.71
C ASN A 113 16.59 -23.97 -5.16
N SER A 114 15.96 -22.80 -5.36
CA SER A 114 15.65 -22.28 -6.69
C SER A 114 16.94 -21.86 -7.38
N LYS A 115 17.00 -22.02 -8.70
CA LYS A 115 18.14 -21.51 -9.45
C LYS A 115 18.13 -19.97 -9.41
N PRO A 116 19.29 -19.31 -9.29
CA PRO A 116 19.36 -17.85 -9.26
C PRO A 116 18.61 -17.19 -10.42
N GLU A 117 18.70 -17.76 -11.63
CA GLU A 117 18.05 -17.23 -12.84
C GLU A 117 16.52 -17.23 -12.79
N ASP A 118 15.92 -18.05 -11.93
CA ASP A 118 14.47 -18.16 -11.76
C ASP A 118 13.92 -17.16 -10.74
N ARG A 119 14.79 -16.46 -9.99
CA ARG A 119 14.41 -15.54 -8.90
C ARG A 119 13.30 -14.60 -9.33
N ALA A 120 13.50 -13.84 -10.41
CA ALA A 120 12.53 -12.87 -10.87
C ALA A 120 11.12 -13.48 -11.06
N ARG A 121 11.00 -14.66 -11.69
CA ARG A 121 9.68 -15.30 -11.88
C ARG A 121 9.10 -15.80 -10.56
N MET A 122 9.95 -16.31 -9.68
CA MET A 122 9.53 -16.88 -8.39
C MET A 122 9.07 -15.83 -7.38
N THR A 123 9.43 -14.56 -7.58
CA THR A 123 8.92 -13.44 -6.76
C THR A 123 7.47 -13.04 -7.05
N ALA A 124 6.86 -13.52 -8.14
CA ALA A 124 5.51 -13.15 -8.54
C ALA A 124 4.47 -13.55 -7.47
N PRO A 125 3.57 -12.64 -7.02
CA PRO A 125 2.48 -12.97 -6.10
C PRO A 125 1.67 -14.17 -6.59
N ALA A 126 1.02 -14.91 -5.68
CA ALA A 126 0.36 -16.18 -6.02
C ALA A 126 -0.75 -16.07 -7.08
N PHE A 127 -1.33 -14.88 -7.23
CA PHE A 127 -2.37 -14.57 -8.22
C PHE A 127 -1.82 -13.96 -9.52
N ILE A 128 -0.50 -13.96 -9.70
CA ILE A 128 0.18 -13.50 -10.92
C ILE A 128 0.95 -14.69 -11.52
N SER A 129 0.79 -14.91 -12.83
CA SER A 129 1.58 -15.88 -13.57
C SER A 129 2.46 -15.20 -14.62
N ILE A 130 3.64 -15.77 -14.84
CA ILE A 130 4.55 -15.34 -15.90
C ILE A 130 4.46 -16.34 -17.06
N LYS A 131 3.93 -15.90 -18.20
CA LYS A 131 3.64 -16.71 -19.40
C LYS A 131 4.08 -15.99 -20.67
N THR A 132 4.08 -16.67 -21.82
CA THR A 132 4.34 -16.01 -23.11
C THR A 132 3.29 -14.95 -23.42
N SER A 133 3.74 -13.74 -23.74
CA SER A 133 2.88 -12.62 -24.10
C SER A 133 2.25 -12.82 -25.47
N SER A 134 1.00 -12.41 -25.63
CA SER A 134 0.34 -12.35 -26.94
C SER A 134 0.75 -11.12 -27.76
N ILE A 135 1.44 -10.17 -27.13
CA ILE A 135 1.97 -8.97 -27.80
C ILE A 135 3.12 -9.41 -28.73
N PRO A 136 3.08 -9.07 -30.04
CA PRO A 136 4.13 -9.45 -30.97
C PRO A 136 5.52 -9.00 -30.50
N ASN A 137 6.46 -9.95 -30.49
CA ASN A 137 7.86 -9.78 -30.12
C ASN A 137 8.13 -9.33 -28.66
N ALA A 138 7.15 -9.41 -27.76
CA ALA A 138 7.32 -9.01 -26.35
C ALA A 138 7.94 -10.08 -25.44
N GLY A 139 8.04 -11.33 -25.91
CA GLY A 139 8.54 -12.44 -25.09
C GLY A 139 7.54 -12.84 -24.02
N LEU A 140 7.86 -12.63 -22.74
CA LEU A 140 7.02 -13.01 -21.60
C LEU A 140 6.17 -11.84 -21.11
N GLY A 141 5.11 -12.16 -20.39
CA GLY A 141 4.20 -11.22 -19.75
C GLY A 141 3.77 -11.69 -18.37
N ALA A 142 3.45 -10.75 -17.50
CA ALA A 142 2.75 -11.00 -16.25
C ALA A 142 1.22 -10.97 -16.48
N PHE A 143 0.53 -11.99 -16.00
CA PHE A 143 -0.92 -12.17 -16.17
C PHE A 143 -1.59 -12.33 -14.80
N ALA A 144 -2.67 -11.60 -14.59
CA ALA A 144 -3.51 -11.78 -13.42
C ALA A 144 -4.34 -13.06 -13.55
N GLU A 145 -4.25 -13.95 -12.57
CA GLU A 145 -5.05 -15.18 -12.45
C GLU A 145 -6.30 -14.98 -11.58
N ALA A 146 -6.38 -13.84 -10.89
CA ALA A 146 -7.52 -13.39 -10.12
C ALA A 146 -7.76 -11.90 -10.37
N CYS A 147 -8.92 -11.40 -9.95
CA CYS A 147 -9.19 -9.98 -10.00
C CYS A 147 -8.22 -9.23 -9.06
N ILE A 148 -7.66 -8.11 -9.53
CA ILE A 148 -6.78 -7.23 -8.75
C ILE A 148 -7.64 -6.05 -8.26
N PRO A 149 -7.94 -5.95 -6.96
CA PRO A 149 -8.72 -4.84 -6.42
C PRO A 149 -8.03 -3.49 -6.59
N VAL A 150 -8.85 -2.45 -6.79
CA VAL A 150 -8.37 -1.06 -6.76
C VAL A 150 -7.76 -0.79 -5.39
N GLY A 151 -6.54 -0.23 -5.38
CA GLY A 151 -5.78 0.06 -4.16
C GLY A 151 -4.67 -0.96 -3.86
N MET A 152 -4.52 -2.04 -4.65
CA MET A 152 -3.32 -2.86 -4.54
C MET A 152 -2.09 -2.14 -5.11
N VAL A 153 -1.00 -2.15 -4.35
CA VAL A 153 0.30 -1.59 -4.74
C VAL A 153 1.31 -2.71 -4.84
N PHE A 154 2.07 -2.73 -5.94
CA PHE A 154 3.13 -3.71 -6.19
C PHE A 154 4.48 -3.02 -6.21
N GLY A 155 5.48 -3.65 -5.60
CA GLY A 155 6.86 -3.20 -5.64
C GLY A 155 7.56 -3.23 -4.28
N PRO A 156 8.73 -2.57 -4.19
CA PRO A 156 9.36 -1.77 -5.24
C PRO A 156 9.80 -2.61 -6.45
N TYR A 157 9.99 -1.98 -7.62
CA TYR A 157 10.70 -2.59 -8.74
C TYR A 157 12.14 -2.87 -8.33
N GLN A 158 12.65 -4.07 -8.62
CA GLN A 158 13.99 -4.49 -8.17
C GLN A 158 14.94 -4.69 -9.34
N GLY A 159 16.22 -4.39 -9.10
CA GLY A 159 17.28 -4.48 -10.09
C GLY A 159 18.62 -4.02 -9.52
N ILE A 160 19.58 -3.80 -10.41
CA ILE A 160 20.89 -3.24 -10.09
C ILE A 160 20.81 -1.73 -10.20
N LEU A 161 21.28 -1.00 -9.19
CA LEU A 161 21.40 0.46 -9.25
C LEU A 161 22.60 0.83 -10.15
N ILE A 162 22.34 1.66 -11.15
CA ILE A 162 23.34 2.17 -12.10
C ILE A 162 23.19 3.69 -12.28
N ASP A 163 24.29 4.35 -12.67
CA ASP A 163 24.35 5.81 -12.88
C ASP A 163 24.61 6.20 -14.35
N ASP A 164 24.96 5.24 -15.20
CA ASP A 164 25.25 5.47 -16.62
C ASP A 164 23.99 5.33 -17.49
N ALA A 165 23.50 6.46 -18.00
CA ALA A 165 22.33 6.52 -18.87
C ALA A 165 22.50 5.66 -20.15
N SER A 166 23.72 5.52 -20.66
CA SER A 166 23.98 4.70 -21.86
C SER A 166 23.79 3.20 -21.59
N GLU A 167 23.94 2.76 -20.34
CA GLU A 167 23.63 1.39 -19.93
C GLU A 167 22.13 1.20 -19.71
N ALA A 168 21.45 2.22 -19.18
CA ALA A 168 20.02 2.15 -18.89
C ALA A 168 19.14 1.94 -20.15
N GLU A 169 19.55 2.47 -21.29
CA GLU A 169 18.78 2.40 -22.54
C GLU A 169 18.89 1.05 -23.29
N LYS A 170 19.81 0.16 -22.89
CA LYS A 170 20.18 -1.02 -23.69
C LYS A 170 19.07 -2.06 -23.80
N ASP A 171 18.44 -2.39 -22.67
CA ASP A 171 17.61 -3.61 -22.56
C ASP A 171 16.13 -3.34 -22.30
N GLY A 172 15.72 -2.07 -22.09
CA GLY A 172 14.32 -1.70 -21.87
C GLY A 172 13.71 -2.12 -20.53
N TYR A 173 14.54 -2.58 -19.58
CA TYR A 173 14.14 -2.97 -18.22
C TYR A 173 14.56 -1.96 -17.13
N CYS A 174 14.92 -0.74 -17.54
CA CYS A 174 15.37 0.31 -16.63
C CYS A 174 14.26 1.30 -16.30
N TRP A 175 14.21 1.70 -15.03
CA TRP A 175 13.45 2.85 -14.57
C TRP A 175 14.41 3.90 -14.03
N GLU A 176 14.25 5.14 -14.50
CA GLU A 176 14.92 6.29 -13.93
C GLU A 176 14.28 6.67 -12.60
N LEU A 177 15.11 6.89 -11.59
CA LEU A 177 14.72 7.37 -10.27
C LEU A 177 14.89 8.88 -10.22
N ARG A 178 13.86 9.58 -9.75
CA ARG A 178 13.97 11.01 -9.49
C ARG A 178 14.92 11.23 -8.32
N SER A 179 15.96 12.04 -8.53
CA SER A 179 16.93 12.36 -7.48
C SER A 179 17.45 13.80 -7.64
N ARG A 180 17.85 14.39 -6.50
CA ARG A 180 18.49 15.71 -6.42
C ARG A 180 19.95 15.68 -6.87
N THR A 181 20.60 14.50 -6.85
CA THR A 181 22.05 14.34 -7.10
C THR A 181 22.39 14.02 -8.55
N GLY A 182 21.39 13.90 -9.42
CA GLY A 182 21.54 13.48 -10.81
C GLY A 182 20.71 12.24 -11.13
N PRO A 183 20.76 11.75 -12.38
CA PRO A 183 19.99 10.59 -12.80
C PRO A 183 20.56 9.31 -12.17
N HIS A 184 19.67 8.49 -11.61
CA HIS A 184 19.97 7.14 -11.15
C HIS A 184 18.96 6.20 -11.78
N PHE A 185 19.34 4.95 -12.04
CA PHE A 185 18.46 3.98 -12.69
C PHE A 185 18.47 2.65 -11.96
N ILE A 186 17.32 1.96 -11.93
CA ILE A 186 17.22 0.58 -11.49
C ILE A 186 17.10 -0.32 -12.72
N ASP A 187 18.14 -1.10 -13.00
CA ASP A 187 18.17 -2.05 -14.11
C ASP A 187 17.68 -3.44 -13.69
N GLY A 188 16.50 -3.81 -14.20
CA GLY A 188 15.89 -5.12 -13.99
C GLY A 188 16.28 -6.19 -15.03
N SER A 189 17.25 -5.91 -15.91
CA SER A 189 17.68 -6.82 -16.99
C SER A 189 18.11 -8.20 -16.46
N ASN A 190 18.89 -8.23 -15.37
CA ASN A 190 19.39 -9.47 -14.77
C ASN A 190 18.31 -10.15 -13.90
N THR A 191 17.85 -11.34 -14.31
CA THR A 191 16.78 -12.09 -13.62
C THR A 191 17.16 -12.58 -12.22
N GLN A 192 18.46 -12.58 -11.88
CA GLN A 192 18.96 -12.95 -10.56
C GLN A 192 18.89 -11.81 -9.54
N TYR A 193 18.78 -10.56 -9.99
CA TYR A 193 18.75 -9.37 -9.11
C TYR A 193 17.45 -8.57 -9.24
N SER A 194 16.59 -8.95 -10.18
CA SER A 194 15.28 -8.32 -10.41
C SER A 194 14.11 -9.14 -9.91
N ASN A 195 12.95 -8.52 -9.76
CA ASN A 195 11.71 -9.18 -9.39
C ASN A 195 10.77 -9.38 -10.60
N TRP A 196 9.61 -9.95 -10.33
CA TRP A 196 8.61 -10.34 -11.34
C TRP A 196 8.09 -9.16 -12.16
N MET A 197 8.15 -7.95 -11.61
CA MET A 197 7.66 -6.74 -12.28
C MET A 197 8.40 -6.46 -13.60
N ARG A 198 9.62 -6.97 -13.79
CA ARG A 198 10.34 -6.92 -15.08
C ARG A 198 9.54 -7.53 -16.23
N TYR A 199 8.59 -8.43 -15.95
CA TYR A 199 7.77 -9.09 -16.97
C TYR A 199 6.46 -8.36 -17.27
N ILE A 200 6.21 -7.21 -16.65
CA ILE A 200 5.04 -6.37 -16.98
C ILE A 200 5.34 -5.66 -18.31
N ASN A 201 4.51 -5.93 -19.32
CA ASN A 201 4.64 -5.29 -20.62
C ASN A 201 3.99 -3.91 -20.63
N SER A 202 4.59 -2.97 -21.36
CA SER A 202 4.02 -1.63 -21.57
C SER A 202 2.75 -1.68 -22.42
N SER A 203 1.73 -0.91 -22.02
CA SER A 203 0.54 -0.71 -22.85
C SER A 203 0.91 0.03 -24.15
N ARG A 204 0.23 -0.33 -25.24
CA ARG A 204 0.35 0.38 -26.54
C ARG A 204 -0.79 1.38 -26.76
N ARG A 205 -1.71 1.51 -25.80
CA ARG A 205 -2.90 2.38 -25.86
C ARG A 205 -3.23 2.94 -24.48
N GLU A 206 -3.72 4.18 -24.48
CA GLU A 206 -4.42 4.77 -23.34
C GLU A 206 -5.90 4.33 -23.39
N PHE A 207 -6.53 4.17 -22.22
CA PHE A 207 -7.93 3.78 -22.06
C PHE A 207 -8.71 4.86 -21.33
#